data_AF-A0A1I7Z729-F1
#
_entry.id   AF-A0A1I7Z729-F1
#
_cell.length_a   1.000
_cell.length_b   1.000
_cell.length_c   1.000
_cell.angle_alpha   90.00
_cell.angle_beta   90.00
_cell.angle_gamma   90.00
#
_symmetry.space_group_name_H-M   'P 1'
#
loop_
_entity.id
_entity.type
_entity.pdbx_description
1 polymer ?
#
loop_
_entity_poly.entity_id
_entity_poly.type
_entity_poly.pdbx_seq_one_letter_code
_entity_poly.pdbx_strand_id
1 'polypeptide(L)'
;MAERLLMVVDTATITTCGCAETLFLSFGNGNGNRQKPRKFPVSGNGNGIPHITGPHSPRGDFNTSWVTSCEIINPDHYIAGENGYNLYTLKRDLDAKTEKERARLVTCGQFYLGEMINCIYAGELQDAPVDSSVSLQGQLLYGTVDGGLGVIVGLEQPVFDYLHELQLRLGKTIHNCLRISHSKYREFQSEARRENYHGFIDGDLIESLFELTREQIGQLIKGIHFKSCNPKVPSVELSVEEVMKMVEDLSRVH
;
A
#
# COMPACT_ATOMS: atom_id res chain seq x y z
N MET A 1 -10.79 -8.74 8.54
CA MET A 1 -9.48 -8.10 8.74
C MET A 1 -9.30 -7.12 7.61
N ALA A 2 -9.01 -5.85 7.91
CA ALA A 2 -8.70 -4.86 6.87
C ALA A 2 -7.25 -5.11 6.45
N GLU A 3 -6.99 -5.30 5.16
CA GLU A 3 -5.62 -5.23 4.68
C GLU A 3 -5.12 -3.81 4.87
N ARG A 4 -3.97 -3.68 5.51
CA ARG A 4 -3.35 -2.41 5.80
C ARG A 4 -2.06 -2.34 5.01
N LEU A 5 -1.86 -1.21 4.36
CA LEU A 5 -0.85 -1.10 3.33
C LEU A 5 0.33 -0.27 3.83
N LEU A 6 1.52 -0.70 3.45
CA LEU A 6 2.72 0.12 3.45
C LEU A 6 2.91 0.65 2.04
N MET A 7 3.18 1.93 1.95
CA MET A 7 3.58 2.59 0.73
C MET A 7 5.08 2.83 0.83
N VAL A 8 5.86 2.34 -0.12
CA VAL A 8 7.30 2.59 -0.18
C VAL A 8 7.60 3.38 -1.45
N VAL A 9 8.23 4.54 -1.32
CA VAL A 9 8.57 5.39 -2.45
C VAL A 9 10.09 5.53 -2.54
N ASP A 10 10.71 4.71 -3.41
CA ASP A 10 11.67 5.27 -4.37
C ASP A 10 11.86 4.36 -5.60
N THR A 11 11.95 4.99 -6.77
CA THR A 11 13.08 4.84 -7.71
C THR A 11 13.00 6.03 -8.64
N ALA A 12 13.76 7.09 -8.31
CA ALA A 12 14.25 8.15 -9.19
C ALA A 12 13.25 8.68 -10.24
N THR A 13 12.92 9.98 -10.17
CA THR A 13 12.36 10.68 -11.33
C THR A 13 13.23 10.34 -12.54
N ILE A 14 12.70 9.63 -13.55
CA ILE A 14 13.37 9.45 -14.84
C ILE A 14 13.36 10.83 -15.51
N THR A 15 14.18 11.73 -14.98
CA THR A 15 14.52 13.00 -15.61
C THR A 15 15.40 12.62 -16.77
N THR A 16 14.82 12.70 -17.96
CA THR A 16 15.45 12.37 -19.23
C THR A 16 16.78 13.10 -19.38
N CYS A 17 17.88 12.44 -19.04
CA CYS A 17 19.22 12.78 -19.48
C CYS A 17 19.72 11.63 -20.36
N GLY A 18 19.56 11.78 -21.68
CA GLY A 18 20.46 11.20 -22.68
C GLY A 18 20.35 9.72 -23.07
N CYS A 19 19.49 8.88 -22.47
CA CYS A 19 19.33 7.48 -22.89
C CYS A 19 17.86 7.03 -22.95
N ALA A 20 17.02 7.78 -23.66
CA ALA A 20 15.58 7.49 -23.82
C ALA A 20 15.25 6.42 -24.89
N GLU A 21 16.19 5.57 -25.31
CA GLU A 21 15.92 4.54 -26.33
C GLU A 21 15.89 3.09 -25.81
N THR A 22 16.33 2.79 -24.59
CA THR A 22 16.49 1.37 -24.17
C THR A 22 15.36 0.83 -23.28
N LEU A 23 14.63 1.68 -22.55
CA LEU A 23 13.46 1.23 -21.75
C LEU A 23 12.12 1.29 -22.51
N PHE A 24 12.01 2.13 -23.54
CA PHE A 24 10.84 2.18 -24.41
C PHE A 24 10.71 0.96 -25.34
N LEU A 25 11.81 0.26 -25.63
CA LEU A 25 11.81 -0.88 -26.54
C LEU A 25 11.44 -2.24 -25.90
N SER A 26 11.43 -2.36 -24.56
CA SER A 26 10.86 -3.56 -23.91
C SER A 26 9.35 -3.48 -23.66
N PHE A 27 8.75 -2.29 -23.71
CA PHE A 27 7.30 -2.10 -23.66
C PHE A 27 6.66 -1.83 -25.04
N GLY A 28 7.48 -1.71 -26.09
CA GLY A 28 7.07 -1.17 -27.38
C GLY A 28 7.49 -1.96 -28.61
N ASN A 29 7.54 -3.30 -28.56
CA ASN A 29 7.41 -4.11 -29.79
C ASN A 29 7.07 -5.59 -29.51
N GLY A 30 5.99 -5.83 -28.77
CA GLY A 30 5.38 -7.15 -28.65
C GLY A 30 4.18 -7.26 -29.59
N ASN A 31 4.36 -8.00 -30.69
CA ASN A 31 3.32 -8.40 -31.63
C ASN A 31 1.96 -8.63 -30.94
N GLY A 32 0.89 -8.08 -31.52
CA GLY A 32 -0.47 -8.09 -30.98
C GLY A 32 -0.91 -9.44 -30.39
N ASN A 33 -0.81 -9.54 -29.08
CA ASN A 33 -1.55 -10.50 -28.28
C ASN A 33 -2.27 -9.67 -27.21
N ARG A 34 -3.52 -9.29 -27.49
CA ARG A 34 -4.45 -8.84 -26.45
C ARG A 34 -4.37 -9.88 -25.33
N GLN A 35 -3.77 -9.53 -24.20
CA GLN A 35 -3.85 -10.35 -23.01
C GLN A 35 -5.34 -10.58 -22.76
N LYS A 36 -5.76 -11.85 -22.83
CA LYS A 36 -7.10 -12.23 -22.43
C LYS A 36 -7.26 -11.79 -20.96
N PRO A 37 -8.44 -11.30 -20.56
CA PRO A 37 -8.69 -10.95 -19.16
C PRO A 37 -8.27 -12.11 -18.26
N ARG A 38 -7.58 -11.82 -17.16
CA ARG A 38 -7.18 -12.83 -16.16
C ARG A 38 -8.43 -13.67 -15.83
N LYS A 39 -8.41 -14.95 -16.22
CA LYS A 39 -9.46 -15.89 -15.84
C LYS A 39 -9.28 -16.20 -14.36
N PHE A 40 -10.33 -15.97 -13.57
CA PHE A 40 -10.39 -16.35 -12.17
C PHE A 40 -10.03 -17.85 -11.99
N PRO A 41 -9.24 -18.24 -10.98
CA PRO A 41 -8.94 -19.63 -10.73
C PRO A 41 -10.22 -20.34 -10.25
N VAL A 42 -10.66 -21.33 -11.04
CA VAL A 42 -11.76 -22.24 -10.67
C VAL A 42 -11.15 -23.36 -9.83
N SER A 43 -11.36 -23.35 -8.52
CA SER A 43 -11.15 -24.53 -7.69
C SER A 43 -12.29 -25.52 -7.96
N GLY A 44 -11.97 -26.71 -8.46
CA GLY A 44 -12.97 -27.75 -8.73
C GLY A 44 -12.33 -29.13 -8.75
N ASN A 45 -12.33 -29.79 -7.59
CA ASN A 45 -12.21 -31.25 -7.53
C ASN A 45 -13.57 -31.85 -7.88
N GLY A 46 -13.63 -32.70 -8.91
CA GLY A 46 -14.68 -33.70 -9.12
C GLY A 46 -16.02 -33.20 -9.68
N ASN A 47 -16.29 -33.57 -10.93
CA ASN A 47 -17.62 -33.76 -11.54
C ASN A 47 -18.76 -32.85 -11.04
N GLY A 48 -18.67 -31.57 -11.39
CA GLY A 48 -19.78 -30.65 -11.42
C GLY A 48 -19.40 -29.52 -12.36
N ILE A 49 -20.20 -29.28 -13.40
CA ILE A 49 -20.05 -28.11 -14.26
C ILE A 49 -20.01 -26.88 -13.33
N PRO A 50 -18.96 -26.04 -13.35
CA PRO A 50 -18.94 -24.85 -12.51
C PRO A 50 -20.09 -23.96 -12.97
N HIS A 51 -21.13 -23.91 -12.15
CA HIS A 51 -22.25 -23.00 -12.35
C HIS A 51 -21.70 -21.60 -12.16
N ILE A 52 -21.44 -20.90 -13.27
CA ILE A 52 -21.17 -19.46 -13.24
C ILE A 52 -22.49 -18.83 -12.76
N THR A 53 -22.59 -18.54 -11.48
CA THR A 53 -23.80 -17.98 -10.86
C THR A 53 -23.98 -16.53 -11.27
N GLY A 54 -24.47 -16.28 -12.49
CA GLY A 54 -24.99 -15.00 -12.96
C GLY A 54 -24.02 -13.80 -12.94
N PRO A 55 -24.44 -12.63 -13.44
CA PRO A 55 -23.76 -11.38 -13.15
C PRO A 55 -23.95 -11.09 -11.65
N HIS A 56 -22.86 -11.11 -10.88
CA HIS A 56 -22.90 -10.57 -9.52
C HIS A 56 -23.34 -9.11 -9.58
N SER A 57 -24.28 -8.71 -8.72
CA SER A 57 -24.76 -7.33 -8.67
C SER A 57 -23.57 -6.36 -8.60
N PRO A 58 -23.51 -5.34 -9.48
CA PRO A 58 -22.41 -4.39 -9.50
C PRO A 58 -22.33 -3.68 -8.14
N ARG A 59 -21.12 -3.56 -7.62
CA ARG A 59 -20.83 -2.89 -6.36
C ARG A 59 -20.14 -1.58 -6.65
N GLY A 60 -20.46 -0.55 -5.89
CA GLY A 60 -19.96 0.79 -6.11
C GLY A 60 -19.49 1.46 -4.83
N ASP A 61 -18.48 2.29 -4.94
CA ASP A 61 -18.30 3.40 -4.01
C ASP A 61 -19.29 4.52 -4.42
N PHE A 62 -19.91 5.15 -3.43
CA PHE A 62 -20.84 6.26 -3.61
C PHE A 62 -20.21 7.61 -3.25
N ASN A 63 -18.94 7.61 -2.84
CA ASN A 63 -18.18 8.85 -2.73
C ASN A 63 -17.90 9.40 -4.12
N THR A 64 -18.02 10.73 -4.28
CA THR A 64 -17.61 11.40 -5.50
C THR A 64 -16.09 11.49 -5.54
N SER A 65 -15.48 10.75 -6.47
CA SER A 65 -14.05 10.78 -6.70
C SER A 65 -13.75 10.71 -8.20
N TRP A 66 -12.76 11.48 -8.65
CA TRP A 66 -12.30 11.48 -10.03
C TRP A 66 -11.12 10.52 -10.13
N VAL A 67 -11.45 9.24 -10.34
CA VAL A 67 -10.48 8.14 -10.35
C VAL A 67 -9.57 8.23 -11.57
N THR A 68 -8.27 8.19 -11.35
CA THR A 68 -7.25 8.17 -12.42
C THR A 68 -6.77 6.76 -12.72
N SER A 69 -6.64 5.92 -11.68
CA SER A 69 -6.21 4.53 -11.78
C SER A 69 -6.83 3.69 -10.67
N CYS A 70 -7.01 2.39 -10.92
CA CYS A 70 -7.46 1.45 -9.91
C CYS A 70 -6.92 0.04 -10.17
N GLU A 71 -6.81 -0.76 -9.11
CA GLU A 71 -6.36 -2.15 -9.18
C GLU A 71 -7.01 -2.98 -8.06
N ILE A 72 -7.05 -4.30 -8.26
CA ILE A 72 -7.55 -5.26 -7.28
C ILE A 72 -6.37 -5.78 -6.46
N ILE A 73 -6.36 -5.51 -5.14
CA ILE A 73 -5.36 -6.08 -4.23
C ILE A 73 -5.69 -7.55 -3.99
N ASN A 74 -6.93 -7.81 -3.59
CA ASN A 74 -7.47 -9.15 -3.39
C ASN A 74 -8.98 -9.16 -3.76
N PRO A 75 -9.67 -10.31 -3.74
CA PRO A 75 -11.08 -10.37 -4.14
C PRO A 75 -12.02 -9.43 -3.36
N ASP A 76 -11.62 -8.98 -2.17
CA ASP A 76 -12.39 -8.17 -1.24
C ASP A 76 -11.91 -6.71 -1.10
N HIS A 77 -10.71 -6.38 -1.59
CA HIS A 77 -10.01 -5.12 -1.39
C HIS A 77 -9.53 -4.57 -2.72
N TYR A 78 -9.77 -3.29 -2.90
CA TYR A 78 -9.47 -2.53 -4.10
C TYR A 78 -8.67 -1.29 -3.71
N ILE A 79 -7.86 -0.81 -4.63
CA ILE A 79 -7.09 0.42 -4.48
C ILE A 79 -7.34 1.34 -5.66
N ALA A 80 -7.36 2.64 -5.40
CA ALA A 80 -7.59 3.64 -6.42
C ALA A 80 -6.82 4.92 -6.14
N GLY A 81 -6.28 5.51 -7.20
CA GLY A 81 -5.74 6.86 -7.24
C GLY A 81 -6.79 7.86 -7.74
N GLU A 82 -6.75 9.08 -7.22
CA GLU A 82 -7.63 10.19 -7.58
C GLU A 82 -6.84 11.38 -8.16
N ASN A 83 -7.51 12.20 -8.97
CA ASN A 83 -6.95 13.44 -9.53
C ASN A 83 -6.47 14.47 -8.49
N GLY A 84 -6.98 14.39 -7.25
CA GLY A 84 -6.57 15.19 -6.09
C GLY A 84 -5.30 14.69 -5.41
N TYR A 85 -4.51 13.85 -6.09
CA TYR A 85 -3.25 13.28 -5.59
C TYR A 85 -3.43 12.38 -4.35
N ASN A 86 -4.64 11.86 -4.17
CA ASN A 86 -4.98 10.93 -3.10
C ASN A 86 -4.90 9.48 -3.60
N LEU A 87 -4.54 8.60 -2.67
CA LEU A 87 -4.65 7.15 -2.76
C LEU A 87 -5.65 6.69 -1.70
N TYR A 88 -6.55 5.77 -2.06
CA TYR A 88 -7.50 5.21 -1.11
C TYR A 88 -7.77 3.74 -1.40
N THR A 89 -8.16 3.01 -0.36
CA THR A 89 -8.54 1.61 -0.45
C THR A 89 -9.99 1.42 -0.09
N LEU A 90 -10.61 0.50 -0.79
CA LEU A 90 -12.01 0.13 -0.64
C LEU A 90 -12.07 -1.34 -0.28
N LYS A 91 -12.98 -1.71 0.63
CA LYS A 91 -13.27 -3.10 0.94
C LYS A 91 -14.74 -3.43 0.77
N ARG A 92 -15.02 -4.70 0.50
CA ARG A 92 -16.38 -5.24 0.60
C ARG A 92 -16.80 -5.36 2.06
N ASP A 93 -18.01 -4.94 2.36
CA ASP A 93 -18.63 -5.23 3.65
C ASP A 93 -19.22 -6.66 3.62
N LEU A 94 -18.50 -7.60 4.22
CA LEU A 94 -18.91 -9.00 4.31
C LEU A 94 -19.94 -9.23 5.43
N ASP A 95 -19.96 -8.34 6.42
CA ASP A 95 -20.85 -8.40 7.60
C ASP A 95 -22.17 -7.66 7.35
N ALA A 96 -22.33 -7.06 6.17
CA ALA A 96 -23.53 -6.36 5.72
C ALA A 96 -24.80 -7.23 5.83
N LYS A 97 -25.77 -6.73 6.59
CA LYS A 97 -27.05 -7.41 6.84
C LYS A 97 -28.04 -7.22 5.69
N THR A 98 -27.91 -6.12 4.96
CA THR A 98 -28.78 -5.80 3.82
C THR A 98 -28.06 -5.96 2.48
N GLU A 99 -28.80 -6.25 1.42
CA GLU A 99 -28.25 -6.30 0.06
C GLU A 99 -27.71 -4.94 -0.40
N LYS A 100 -28.35 -3.85 0.03
CA LYS A 100 -27.90 -2.48 -0.25
C LYS A 100 -26.53 -2.18 0.35
N GLU A 101 -26.29 -2.57 1.61
CA GLU A 101 -24.98 -2.44 2.26
C GLU A 101 -23.95 -3.34 1.58
N ARG A 102 -24.33 -4.57 1.21
CA ARG A 102 -23.46 -5.51 0.49
C ARG A 102 -23.05 -4.97 -0.88
N ALA A 103 -23.90 -4.19 -1.54
CA ALA A 103 -23.59 -3.54 -2.81
C ALA A 103 -22.64 -2.32 -2.66
N ARG A 104 -22.42 -1.82 -1.45
CA ARG A 104 -21.56 -0.67 -1.19
C ARG A 104 -20.13 -1.12 -0.87
N LEU A 105 -19.16 -0.41 -1.44
CA LEU A 105 -17.78 -0.47 -1.01
C LEU A 105 -17.53 0.52 0.12
N VAL A 106 -16.75 0.11 1.11
CA VAL A 106 -16.41 0.93 2.28
C VAL A 106 -14.96 1.35 2.18
N THR A 107 -14.69 2.64 2.32
CA THR A 107 -13.31 3.14 2.39
C THR A 107 -12.64 2.65 3.67
N CYS A 108 -11.53 1.94 3.54
CA CYS A 108 -10.77 1.38 4.66
C CYS A 108 -9.39 2.01 4.85
N GLY A 109 -8.91 2.75 3.86
CA GLY A 109 -7.70 3.52 3.95
C GLY A 109 -7.75 4.72 3.02
N GLN A 110 -7.07 5.79 3.43
CA GLN A 110 -6.98 7.04 2.69
C GLN A 110 -5.61 7.68 2.98
N PHE A 111 -4.98 8.25 1.97
CA PHE A 111 -3.64 8.82 2.07
C PHE A 111 -3.41 9.85 0.96
N TYR A 112 -2.88 11.02 1.32
CA TYR A 112 -2.42 11.99 0.33
C TYR A 112 -1.00 11.65 -0.11
N LEU A 113 -0.86 11.19 -1.36
CA LEU A 113 0.43 10.88 -1.96
C LEU A 113 1.18 12.16 -2.34
N GLY A 114 0.47 13.12 -2.94
CA GLY A 114 1.06 14.33 -3.49
C GLY A 114 1.51 14.22 -4.95
N GLU A 115 1.34 13.05 -5.57
CA GLU A 115 1.56 12.80 -6.98
C GLU A 115 0.32 12.18 -7.64
N MET A 116 0.15 12.42 -8.94
CA MET A 116 -1.00 11.87 -9.68
C MET A 116 -0.64 10.50 -10.24
N ILE A 117 -1.31 9.46 -9.72
CA ILE A 117 -1.09 8.09 -10.16
C ILE A 117 -1.77 7.87 -11.51
N ASN A 118 -0.99 7.50 -12.52
CA ASN A 118 -1.45 7.23 -13.87
C ASN A 118 -1.80 5.74 -14.08
N CYS A 119 -1.02 4.85 -13.46
CA CYS A 119 -1.26 3.40 -13.54
C CYS A 119 -0.90 2.71 -12.22
N ILE A 120 -1.62 1.65 -11.92
CA ILE A 120 -1.32 0.70 -10.85
C ILE A 120 -1.30 -0.68 -11.51
N TYR A 121 -0.31 -1.50 -11.16
CA TYR A 121 -0.09 -2.82 -11.75
C TYR A 121 0.29 -3.83 -10.67
N ALA A 122 -0.44 -4.94 -10.62
CA ALA A 122 -0.09 -6.05 -9.75
C ALA A 122 1.16 -6.80 -10.27
N GLY A 123 2.29 -6.61 -9.58
CA GLY A 123 3.58 -7.18 -9.92
C GLY A 123 4.64 -6.86 -8.88
N GLU A 124 5.74 -7.61 -8.93
CA GLU A 124 6.87 -7.53 -8.01
C GLU A 124 8.12 -7.08 -8.78
N LEU A 125 8.91 -6.17 -8.19
CA LEU A 125 10.17 -5.71 -8.80
C LEU A 125 11.34 -6.62 -8.40
N GLN A 126 11.31 -7.14 -7.18
CA GLN A 126 12.34 -7.99 -6.60
C GLN A 126 11.67 -9.14 -5.82
N ASP A 127 12.20 -10.35 -5.97
CA ASP A 127 11.76 -11.49 -5.17
C ASP A 127 12.07 -11.22 -3.68
N ALA A 128 11.05 -11.34 -2.83
CA ALA A 128 11.24 -11.23 -1.38
C ALA A 128 12.23 -12.31 -0.90
N PRO A 129 13.25 -11.96 -0.10
CA PRO A 129 14.18 -12.93 0.46
C PRO A 129 13.44 -14.02 1.26
N VAL A 130 13.89 -15.27 1.15
CA VAL A 130 13.29 -16.42 1.87
C VAL A 130 13.37 -16.26 3.41
N ASP A 131 14.32 -15.44 3.89
CA ASP A 131 14.59 -15.21 5.32
C ASP A 131 14.06 -13.86 5.86
N SER A 132 13.15 -13.19 5.14
CA SER A 132 12.57 -11.92 5.58
C SER A 132 11.79 -12.04 6.88
N SER A 133 12.02 -11.11 7.81
CA SER A 133 11.29 -11.03 9.09
C SER A 133 9.83 -10.57 8.92
N VAL A 134 9.48 -10.05 7.74
CA VAL A 134 8.15 -9.55 7.40
C VAL A 134 7.57 -10.35 6.24
N SER A 135 6.35 -10.87 6.42
CA SER A 135 5.57 -11.43 5.32
C SER A 135 4.81 -10.31 4.61
N LEU A 136 5.10 -10.11 3.33
CA LEU A 136 4.45 -9.13 2.47
C LEU A 136 3.37 -9.80 1.63
N GLN A 137 2.28 -9.09 1.37
CA GLN A 137 1.14 -9.61 0.61
C GLN A 137 0.73 -8.61 -0.45
N GLY A 138 0.41 -9.09 -1.66
CA GLY A 138 -0.21 -8.27 -2.70
C GLY A 138 0.59 -7.03 -3.09
N GLN A 139 1.82 -7.23 -3.58
CA GLN A 139 2.65 -6.13 -4.08
C GLN A 139 2.05 -5.53 -5.36
N LEU A 140 1.95 -4.20 -5.35
CA LEU A 140 1.49 -3.39 -6.45
C LEU A 140 2.57 -2.36 -6.78
N LEU A 141 2.82 -2.18 -8.07
CA LEU A 141 3.62 -1.09 -8.60
C LEU A 141 2.68 0.02 -9.04
N TYR A 142 3.06 1.27 -8.84
CA TYR A 142 2.35 2.40 -9.43
C TYR A 142 3.31 3.35 -10.11
N GLY A 143 2.82 4.02 -11.16
CA GLY A 143 3.54 5.04 -11.90
C GLY A 143 2.79 6.37 -11.84
N THR A 144 3.53 7.46 -11.63
CA THR A 144 2.99 8.82 -11.56
C THR A 144 3.18 9.55 -12.88
N VAL A 145 2.41 10.63 -13.09
CA VAL A 145 2.53 11.47 -14.29
C VAL A 145 3.88 12.17 -14.39
N ASP A 146 4.53 12.44 -13.26
CA ASP A 146 5.85 13.07 -13.19
C ASP A 146 7.00 12.07 -13.42
N GLY A 147 6.68 10.82 -13.74
CA GLY A 147 7.66 9.76 -14.00
C GLY A 147 8.22 9.11 -12.74
N GLY A 148 7.59 9.33 -11.59
CA GLY A 148 7.87 8.61 -10.35
C GLY A 148 7.32 7.18 -10.42
N LEU A 149 8.06 6.25 -9.83
CA LEU A 149 7.64 4.88 -9.60
C LEU A 149 7.59 4.65 -8.09
N GLY A 150 6.61 3.88 -7.64
CA GLY A 150 6.58 3.44 -6.26
C GLY A 150 5.88 2.11 -6.09
N VAL A 151 5.98 1.61 -4.86
CA VAL A 151 5.54 0.28 -4.49
C VAL A 151 4.54 0.36 -3.35
N ILE A 152 3.48 -0.43 -3.43
CA ILE A 152 2.50 -0.60 -2.36
C ILE A 152 2.48 -2.08 -2.00
N VAL A 153 2.65 -2.37 -0.71
CA VAL A 153 2.61 -3.74 -0.19
C VAL A 153 1.64 -3.86 0.97
N GLY A 154 0.93 -4.98 1.02
CA GLY A 154 0.12 -5.37 2.17
C GLY A 154 0.99 -5.86 3.33
N LEU A 155 0.69 -5.35 4.51
CA LEU A 155 1.35 -5.75 5.76
C LEU A 155 0.43 -6.58 6.64
N GLU A 156 1.03 -7.48 7.42
CA GLU A 156 0.35 -8.10 8.53
C GLU A 156 0.00 -7.06 9.62
N GLN A 157 -1.15 -7.29 10.27
CA GLN A 157 -1.71 -6.41 11.29
C GLN A 157 -0.72 -6.05 12.42
N PRO A 158 0.00 -7.02 13.05
CA PRO A 158 1.08 -6.75 14.00
C PRO A 158 2.14 -5.74 13.52
N VAL A 159 2.64 -5.96 12.31
CA VAL A 159 3.72 -5.16 11.72
C VAL A 159 3.19 -3.77 11.43
N PHE A 160 2.00 -3.65 10.85
CA PHE A 160 1.38 -2.35 10.64
C PHE A 160 1.16 -1.58 11.94
N ASP A 161 0.59 -2.21 12.98
CA ASP A 161 0.33 -1.52 14.26
C ASP A 161 1.64 -0.96 14.85
N TYR A 162 2.72 -1.74 14.75
CA TYR A 162 4.04 -1.32 15.21
C TYR A 162 4.60 -0.16 14.39
N LEU A 163 4.62 -0.29 13.06
CA LEU A 163 5.12 0.75 12.15
C LEU A 163 4.29 2.02 12.22
N HIS A 164 2.98 1.92 12.46
CA HIS A 164 2.11 3.08 12.63
C HIS A 164 2.52 3.91 13.84
N GLU A 165 2.75 3.28 14.99
CA GLU A 165 3.22 3.97 16.19
C GLU A 165 4.64 4.55 15.97
N LEU A 166 5.50 3.81 15.28
CA LEU A 166 6.85 4.27 14.91
C LEU A 166 6.78 5.55 14.04
N GLN A 167 5.94 5.54 13.00
CA GLN A 167 5.70 6.67 12.11
C GLN A 167 5.22 7.91 12.87
N LEU A 168 4.28 7.75 13.79
CA LEU A 168 3.75 8.87 14.59
C LEU A 168 4.83 9.53 15.46
N ARG A 169 5.83 8.78 15.90
CA ARG A 169 6.97 9.31 16.65
C ARG A 169 8.02 9.93 15.72
N LEU A 170 8.34 9.27 14.60
CA LEU A 170 9.25 9.80 13.58
C LEU A 170 8.78 11.15 13.04
N GLY A 171 7.48 11.27 12.72
CA GLY A 171 6.90 12.52 12.23
C GLY A 171 6.93 13.69 13.23
N LYS A 172 7.26 13.46 14.51
CA LYS A 172 7.50 14.51 15.52
C LYS A 172 8.97 14.87 15.65
N THR A 173 9.85 13.89 15.48
CA THR A 173 11.31 14.05 15.60
C THR A 173 11.90 14.69 14.35
N ILE A 174 11.42 14.30 13.18
CA ILE A 174 11.97 14.72 11.89
C ILE A 174 11.23 15.95 11.41
N HIS A 175 11.98 17.03 11.21
CA HIS A 175 11.44 18.29 10.70
C HIS A 175 11.58 18.33 9.18
N ASN A 176 10.46 18.45 8.47
CA ASN A 176 10.51 18.74 7.03
C ASN A 176 10.80 20.22 6.76
N CYS A 177 11.30 20.50 5.55
CA CYS A 177 11.63 21.85 5.09
C CYS A 177 10.42 22.80 5.10
N LEU A 178 9.20 22.26 5.02
CA LEU A 178 7.96 23.03 4.95
C LEU A 178 7.39 23.44 6.32
N ARG A 179 7.94 22.92 7.43
CA ARG A 179 7.43 23.11 8.81
C ARG A 179 5.96 22.71 8.96
N ILE A 180 5.50 21.73 8.19
CA ILE A 180 4.15 21.16 8.27
C ILE A 180 4.27 19.83 9.01
N SER A 181 3.34 19.48 9.90
CA SER A 181 3.38 18.14 10.52
C SER A 181 3.14 17.05 9.47
N HIS A 182 3.86 15.93 9.58
CA HIS A 182 3.68 14.78 8.68
C HIS A 182 2.20 14.38 8.56
N SER A 183 1.50 14.28 9.69
CA SER A 183 0.09 13.95 9.71
C SER A 183 -0.78 14.90 8.91
N LYS A 184 -0.45 16.21 8.91
CA LYS A 184 -1.20 17.22 8.17
C LYS A 184 -0.89 17.18 6.68
N TYR A 185 0.33 16.81 6.32
CA TYR A 185 0.73 16.63 4.92
C TYR A 185 0.03 15.42 4.28
N ARG A 186 -0.11 14.31 5.03
CA ARG A 186 -0.73 13.07 4.52
C ARG A 186 -2.26 13.03 4.60
N GLU A 187 -2.92 14.03 5.19
CA GLU A 187 -4.38 14.16 5.25
C GLU A 187 -5.01 14.05 3.85
N PHE A 188 -6.00 13.18 3.70
CA PHE A 188 -6.77 13.07 2.46
C PHE A 188 -7.45 14.41 2.16
N GLN A 189 -7.25 14.93 0.96
CA GLN A 189 -7.75 16.24 0.57
C GLN A 189 -8.45 16.18 -0.79
N SER A 190 -9.76 16.43 -0.79
CA SER A 190 -10.52 16.69 -2.00
C SER A 190 -11.27 18.02 -1.89
N GLU A 191 -11.90 18.47 -2.98
CA GLU A 191 -12.74 19.68 -2.96
C GLU A 191 -13.90 19.56 -1.95
N ALA A 192 -14.39 18.33 -1.75
CA ALA A 192 -15.56 18.07 -0.91
C ALA A 192 -15.22 17.75 0.55
N ARG A 193 -14.05 17.17 0.83
CA ARG A 193 -13.70 16.71 2.18
C ARG A 193 -12.22 16.79 2.48
N ARG A 194 -11.93 16.87 3.77
CA ARG A 194 -10.59 16.72 4.32
C ARG A 194 -10.65 15.79 5.53
N GLU A 195 -9.92 14.69 5.47
CA GLU A 195 -9.97 13.62 6.47
C GLU A 195 -8.57 13.17 6.86
N ASN A 196 -8.43 12.65 8.08
CA ASN A 196 -7.15 12.11 8.54
C ASN A 196 -6.80 10.84 7.75
N TYR A 197 -5.52 10.71 7.41
CA TYR A 197 -5.02 9.49 6.79
C TYR A 197 -5.14 8.30 7.74
N HIS A 198 -5.41 7.13 7.18
CA HIS A 198 -5.50 5.87 7.91
C HIS A 198 -5.35 4.70 6.95
N GLY A 199 -4.98 3.53 7.46
CA GLY A 199 -4.82 2.32 6.64
C GLY A 199 -3.56 2.31 5.76
N PHE A 200 -2.71 3.33 5.87
CA PHE A 200 -1.46 3.49 5.15
C PHE A 200 -0.29 3.83 6.08
N ILE A 201 0.89 3.31 5.77
CA ILE A 201 2.19 3.69 6.32
C ILE A 201 3.03 4.32 5.21
N ASP A 202 3.75 5.38 5.56
CA ASP A 202 4.64 6.16 4.70
C ASP A 202 6.07 5.62 4.83
N GLY A 203 6.48 4.82 3.84
CA GLY A 203 7.76 4.11 3.80
C GLY A 203 8.95 5.06 3.82
N ASP A 204 8.87 6.19 3.12
CA ASP A 204 9.94 7.19 3.07
C ASP A 204 10.20 7.76 4.47
N LEU A 205 9.11 7.98 5.23
CA LEU A 205 9.24 8.40 6.62
C LEU A 205 9.81 7.27 7.49
N ILE A 206 9.48 6.00 7.23
CA ILE A 206 10.08 4.88 7.97
C ILE A 206 11.57 4.74 7.64
N GLU A 207 11.98 4.92 6.40
CA GLU A 207 13.37 4.81 5.95
C GLU A 207 14.27 5.91 6.48
N SER A 208 13.70 7.07 6.81
CA SER A 208 14.43 8.12 7.54
C SER A 208 15.00 7.66 8.89
N LEU A 209 14.57 6.49 9.41
CA LEU A 209 15.20 5.83 10.57
C LEU A 209 16.71 5.57 10.33
N PHE A 210 17.15 5.34 9.10
CA PHE A 210 18.57 5.16 8.75
C PHE A 210 19.42 6.43 8.95
N GLU A 211 18.80 7.60 9.04
CA GLU A 211 19.48 8.87 9.32
C GLU A 211 19.72 9.11 10.81
N LEU A 212 19.06 8.34 11.70
CA LEU A 212 19.12 8.52 13.15
C LEU A 212 20.24 7.69 13.78
N THR A 213 20.78 8.17 14.90
CA THR A 213 21.74 7.39 15.70
C THR A 213 21.04 6.28 16.47
N ARG A 214 21.77 5.23 16.85
CA ARG A 214 21.22 4.10 17.63
C ARG A 214 20.59 4.55 18.95
N GLU A 215 21.13 5.59 19.58
CA GLU A 215 20.60 6.15 20.81
C GLU A 215 19.25 6.85 20.58
N GLN A 216 19.12 7.60 19.48
CA GLN A 216 17.86 8.23 19.10
C GLN A 216 16.80 7.19 18.77
N ILE A 217 17.16 6.13 18.04
CA ILE A 217 16.27 5.01 17.73
C ILE A 217 15.82 4.33 19.02
N GLY A 218 16.75 4.03 19.94
CA GLY A 218 16.44 3.45 21.24
C GLY A 218 15.45 4.28 22.06
N GLN A 219 15.56 5.61 22.01
CA GLN A 219 14.59 6.52 22.63
C GLN A 219 13.23 6.48 21.93
N LEU A 220 13.22 6.39 20.60
CA LEU A 220 12.03 6.42 19.78
C LEU A 220 11.18 5.16 19.93
N ILE A 221 11.81 3.97 20.02
CA ILE A 221 11.13 2.68 20.17
C ILE A 221 10.68 2.38 21.61
N LYS A 222 11.18 3.15 22.58
CA LYS A 222 10.90 2.91 24.01
C LYS A 222 9.41 2.93 24.31
N GLY A 223 8.87 1.84 24.85
CA GLY A 223 7.44 1.71 25.17
C GLY A 223 6.53 1.51 23.96
N ILE A 224 7.07 1.20 22.77
CA ILE A 224 6.30 0.58 21.70
C ILE A 224 6.33 -0.93 21.93
N HIS A 225 5.15 -1.54 21.99
CA HIS A 225 5.03 -2.99 22.15
C HIS A 225 4.60 -3.63 20.83
N PHE A 226 5.40 -4.58 20.35
CA PHE A 226 5.05 -5.43 19.23
C PHE A 226 4.08 -6.52 19.69
N LYS A 227 2.91 -6.60 19.06
CA LYS A 227 1.87 -7.58 19.39
C LYS A 227 1.95 -8.74 18.41
N SER A 228 2.25 -9.94 18.89
CA SER A 228 2.24 -11.12 18.02
C SER A 228 0.84 -11.43 17.48
N CYS A 229 0.77 -12.11 16.34
CA CYS A 229 -0.46 -12.59 15.71
C CYS A 229 -1.21 -13.59 16.60
N ASN A 230 -0.51 -14.23 17.55
CA ASN A 230 -1.11 -15.14 18.52
C ASN A 230 -1.40 -14.40 19.84
N PRO A 231 -2.68 -14.29 20.26
CA PRO A 231 -3.07 -13.54 21.47
C PRO A 231 -2.53 -14.14 22.78
N LYS A 232 -1.98 -15.37 22.75
CA LYS A 232 -1.34 -16.01 23.90
C LYS A 232 0.10 -15.56 24.13
N VAL A 233 0.75 -14.97 23.13
CA VAL A 233 2.12 -14.48 23.24
C VAL A 233 2.07 -13.04 23.78
N PRO A 234 2.79 -12.73 24.87
CA PRO A 234 2.82 -11.38 25.41
C PRO A 234 3.39 -10.39 24.39
N SER A 235 2.98 -9.14 24.48
CA SER A 235 3.58 -8.08 23.65
C SER A 235 5.01 -7.83 24.10
N VAL A 236 5.93 -7.70 23.14
CA VAL A 236 7.37 -7.61 23.39
C VAL A 236 7.87 -6.25 22.91
N GLU A 237 8.80 -5.65 23.66
CA GLU A 237 9.57 -4.51 23.16
C GLU A 237 10.70 -5.02 22.28
N LEU A 238 10.76 -4.55 21.03
CA LEU A 238 11.81 -4.95 20.10
C LEU A 238 13.13 -4.24 20.43
N SER A 239 14.25 -4.92 20.20
CA SER A 239 15.57 -4.30 20.27
C SER A 239 15.80 -3.34 19.09
N VAL A 240 16.78 -2.44 19.22
CA VAL A 240 17.16 -1.54 18.12
C VAL A 240 17.59 -2.35 16.89
N GLU A 241 18.33 -3.43 17.10
CA GLU A 241 18.79 -4.33 16.04
C GLU A 241 17.64 -5.03 15.31
N GLU A 242 16.60 -5.46 16.03
CA GLU A 242 15.40 -6.08 15.45
C GLU A 242 14.61 -5.09 14.60
N VAL A 243 14.45 -3.85 15.08
CA VAL A 243 13.75 -2.78 14.34
C VAL A 243 14.53 -2.40 13.07
N MET A 244 15.84 -2.24 13.18
CA MET A 244 16.69 -1.96 12.02
C MET A 244 16.62 -3.09 10.98
N LYS A 245 16.67 -4.35 11.43
CA LYS A 245 16.51 -5.51 10.55
C LYS A 245 15.14 -5.51 9.87
N MET A 246 14.07 -5.22 10.60
CA MET A 246 12.72 -5.14 10.04
C MET A 246 12.61 -4.07 8.95
N VAL A 247 13.17 -2.87 9.19
CA VAL A 247 13.16 -1.78 8.19
C VAL A 247 14.06 -2.11 7.00
N GLU A 248 15.22 -2.74 7.22
CA GLU A 248 16.08 -3.23 6.14
C GLU A 248 15.39 -4.31 5.28
N ASP A 249 14.61 -5.20 5.89
CA ASP A 249 13.83 -6.19 5.15
C ASP A 249 12.73 -5.53 4.30
N LEU A 250 12.13 -4.43 4.78
CA LEU A 250 11.14 -3.64 4.04
C LEU A 250 11.76 -2.81 2.91
N SER A 251 12.97 -2.29 3.11
CA SER A 251 13.65 -1.49 2.08
C SER A 251 14.11 -2.33 0.88
N ARG A 252 14.18 -3.66 1.01
CA ARG A 252 14.55 -4.59 -0.09
C ARG A 252 13.42 -4.84 -1.09
N VAL A 253 12.26 -4.21 -0.89
CA VAL A 253 11.07 -4.42 -1.72
C VAL A 253 11.12 -3.58 -3.00
N HIS A 254 11.98 -2.56 -3.04
CA HIS A 254 12.17 -1.63 -4.14
C HIS A 254 13.66 -1.42 -4.45
#